data_AF-A0A377YWN0-F1
#
_entry.id   AF-A0A377YWN0-F1
#
_cell.length_a   1.000
_cell.length_b   1.000
_cell.length_c   1.000
_cell.angle_alpha   90.00
_cell.angle_beta   90.00
_cell.angle_gamma   90.00
#
_symmetry.space_group_name_H-M   'P 1'
#
loop_
_entity.id
_entity.type
_entity.pdbx_description
1 polymer ?
#
loop_
_entity_poly.entity_id
_entity_poly.type
_entity_poly.pdbx_seq_one_letter_code
_entity_poly.pdbx_strand_id
1 'polypeptide(L)' 'MTNPLLTPFSLPPFSAIKPEHVVPAVTKALEDCRAAVESAVAHGAPYSWKIFASRWRKWTMCWDASSRLSAI' A
#
# COMPACT_ATOMS: atom_id res chain seq x y z
N MET A 1 -15.61 13.01 10.32
CA MET A 1 -14.89 13.86 9.34
C MET A 1 -13.93 12.94 8.60
N THR A 2 -14.45 12.24 7.61
CA THR A 2 -13.71 11.20 6.88
C THR A 2 -13.19 11.82 5.60
N ASN A 3 -11.87 11.81 5.40
CA ASN A 3 -11.29 12.33 4.17
C ASN A 3 -11.66 11.37 3.01
N PRO A 4 -12.39 11.84 1.98
CA PRO A 4 -12.83 10.97 0.88
C PRO A 4 -11.66 10.37 0.08
N LEU A 5 -10.45 10.95 0.18
CA LEU A 5 -9.23 10.41 -0.45
C LEU A 5 -8.62 9.23 0.32
N LEU A 6 -8.98 9.06 1.60
CA LEU A 6 -8.46 7.98 2.46
C LEU A 6 -9.42 6.78 2.53
N THR A 7 -10.57 6.85 1.86
CA THR A 7 -11.54 5.75 1.77
C THR A 7 -11.39 5.03 0.43
N PRO A 8 -11.52 3.69 0.39
CA PRO A 8 -11.52 2.96 -0.88
C PRO A 8 -12.71 3.39 -1.74
N PHE A 9 -12.45 3.76 -2.99
CA PHE A 9 -13.46 4.13 -3.98
C PHE A 9 -13.17 3.43 -5.30
N SER A 10 -14.23 3.03 -6.02
CA SER A 10 -14.13 2.52 -7.39
C SER A 10 -13.99 3.66 -8.41
N LEU A 11 -14.72 4.75 -8.17
CA LEU A 11 -14.63 6.00 -8.94
C LEU A 11 -14.35 7.15 -7.95
N PRO A 12 -13.35 8.01 -8.22
CA PRO A 12 -13.04 9.11 -7.31
C PRO A 12 -14.25 10.05 -7.19
N PRO A 13 -14.70 10.37 -5.96
CA PRO A 13 -15.81 11.29 -5.75
C PRO A 13 -15.32 12.75 -5.94
N PHE A 14 -15.02 13.13 -7.19
CA PHE A 14 -14.47 14.45 -7.53
C PHE A 14 -15.29 15.61 -6.96
N SER A 15 -16.61 15.48 -6.91
CA SER A 15 -17.52 16.49 -6.36
C SER A 15 -17.42 16.69 -4.84
N ALA A 16 -16.88 15.71 -4.11
CA ALA A 16 -16.70 15.77 -2.65
C ALA A 16 -15.25 16.07 -2.24
N ILE A 17 -14.31 15.98 -3.18
CA ILE A 17 -12.90 16.34 -2.96
C ILE A 17 -12.81 17.86 -2.97
N LYS A 18 -12.34 18.42 -1.86
CA LYS A 18 -12.03 19.84 -1.73
C LYS A 18 -10.53 20.02 -1.61
N PRO A 19 -9.96 21.18 -1.98
CA PRO A 19 -8.54 21.47 -1.81
C PRO A 19 -8.05 21.21 -0.38
N GLU A 20 -8.88 21.51 0.62
CA GLU A 20 -8.58 21.31 2.04
C GLU A 20 -8.37 19.83 2.44
N HIS A 21 -8.90 18.89 1.65
CA HIS A 21 -8.74 17.45 1.90
C HIS A 21 -7.42 16.89 1.34
N VAL A 22 -6.76 17.61 0.43
CA VAL A 22 -5.59 17.10 -0.30
C VAL A 22 -4.37 17.01 0.62
N VAL A 23 -4.02 18.11 1.29
CA VAL A 23 -2.86 18.17 2.19
C VAL A 23 -2.91 17.09 3.27
N PRO A 24 -4.00 16.92 4.06
CA PRO A 24 -4.05 15.88 5.09
C PRO A 24 -4.02 14.46 4.52
N ALA A 25 -4.58 14.22 3.31
CA ALA A 25 -4.49 12.91 2.67
C ALA A 25 -3.05 12.56 2.27
N VAL A 26 -2.34 13.52 1.69
CA VAL A 26 -0.94 13.33 1.25
C VAL A 26 -0.03 13.15 2.45
N THR A 27 -0.18 13.96 3.51
CA THR A 27 0.59 13.79 4.75
C THR A 27 0.38 12.39 5.33
N LYS A 28 -0.87 11.92 5.38
CA LYS A 28 -1.17 10.59 5.91
C LYS A 28 -0.56 9.47 5.07
N ALA A 29 -0.66 9.58 3.74
CA ALA A 29 -0.03 8.61 2.83
C ALA A 29 1.50 8.56 3.00
N LEU A 30 2.15 9.71 3.21
CA LEU A 30 3.59 9.79 3.45
C LEU A 30 3.99 9.16 4.78
N GLU A 31 3.22 9.39 5.85
CA GLU A 31 3.44 8.75 7.15
C GLU A 31 3.29 7.23 7.06
N ASP A 32 2.25 6.75 6.38
CA ASP A 32 2.00 5.33 6.22
C ASP A 32 3.11 4.67 5.38
N CYS A 33 3.59 5.34 4.33
CA CYS A 33 4.78 4.91 3.57
C CYS A 33 6.01 4.81 4.47
N ARG A 34 6.26 5.83 5.29
CA ARG A 34 7.41 5.84 6.20
C ARG A 34 7.31 4.72 7.23
N ALA A 35 6.14 4.49 7.82
CA ALA A 35 5.90 3.40 8.76
C ALA A 35 6.10 2.02 8.11
N ALA A 36 5.67 1.85 6.85
CA ALA A 36 5.89 0.61 6.10
C ALA A 36 7.39 0.36 5.84
N VAL A 37 8.15 1.40 5.50
CA VAL A 37 9.61 1.32 5.34
C VAL A 37 10.29 1.02 6.67
N GLU A 38 9.93 1.74 7.74
CA GLU A 38 10.47 1.50 9.08
C GLU A 38 10.17 0.08 9.56
N SER A 39 8.96 -0.44 9.34
CA SER A 39 8.61 -1.84 9.62
C SER A 39 9.44 -2.82 8.79
N ALA A 40 9.59 -2.56 7.49
CA ALA A 40 10.41 -3.40 6.60
C ALA A 40 11.88 -3.45 7.03
N VAL A 41 12.40 -2.34 7.58
CA VAL A 41 13.79 -2.20 8.04
C VAL A 41 13.99 -2.71 9.48
N ALA A 42 12.99 -2.54 10.35
CA ALA A 42 13.02 -2.97 11.76
C ALA A 42 13.11 -4.49 11.91
N HIS A 43 12.65 -5.25 10.92
CA HIS A 43 12.77 -6.71 10.89
C HIS A 43 14.21 -7.23 10.72
N GLY A 44 15.22 -6.34 10.62
CA GLY A 44 16.59 -6.59 11.08
C GLY A 44 17.12 -8.01 10.82
N ALA A 45 17.20 -8.42 9.56
CA ALA A 45 17.77 -9.69 9.15
C ALA A 45 18.32 -9.54 7.72
N PRO A 46 19.37 -10.29 7.34
CA PRO A 46 20.42 -9.77 6.46
C PRO A 46 19.84 -9.27 5.15
N TYR A 47 20.05 -7.98 4.85
CA TYR A 47 19.74 -7.39 3.55
C TYR A 47 20.62 -8.04 2.49
N SER A 48 20.17 -9.18 1.99
CA SER A 48 20.82 -9.94 0.95
C SER A 48 19.89 -10.06 -0.24
N TRP A 49 20.47 -10.02 -1.43
CA TRP A 49 19.75 -10.22 -2.68
C TRP A 49 18.94 -11.53 -2.68
N LYS A 50 19.44 -12.56 -2.00
CA LYS A 50 18.78 -13.86 -1.84
C LYS A 50 17.47 -13.75 -1.04
N ILE A 51 17.45 -12.98 0.05
CA ILE A 51 16.22 -12.75 0.84
C ILE A 51 15.23 -11.90 0.05
N PHE A 52 15.68 -10.82 -0.60
CA PHE A 52 14.83 -9.99 -1.46
C PHE A 52 14.16 -10.82 -2.58
N ALA A 53 14.95 -11.58 -3.35
CA ALA A 53 14.45 -12.44 -4.41
C ALA A 53 13.49 -13.53 -3.91
N SER A 54 13.72 -14.09 -2.71
CA SER A 54 12.82 -15.08 -2.11
C SER A 54 11.47 -14.48 -1.68
N ARG A 55 11.48 -13.23 -1.17
CA ARG A 55 10.28 -12.52 -0.73
C ARG A 55 9.46 -12.04 -1.93
N TRP A 56 10.13 -11.52 -2.95
CA TRP A 56 9.51 -11.15 -4.22
C TRP A 56 8.80 -12.35 -4.87
N ARG A 57 9.48 -13.50 -4.97
CA ARG A 57 8.92 -14.73 -5.55
C ARG A 57 7.67 -15.22 -4.80
N LYS A 58 7.70 -15.15 -3.46
CA LYS A 58 6.53 -15.47 -2.62
C LYS A 58 5.37 -14.53 -2.89
N TRP A 59 5.64 -13.24 -3.05
CA TRP A 59 4.63 -12.24 -3.39
C TRP A 59 4.00 -12.51 -4.77
N THR A 60 4.81 -12.87 -5.77
CA THR A 60 4.30 -13.25 -7.10
C THR A 60 3.40 -14.48 -7.03
N MET A 61 3.78 -15.51 -6.27
CA MET A 61 2.95 -16.71 -6.08
C MET A 61 1.62 -16.39 -5.39
N CYS A 62 1.62 -15.55 -4.35
CA CYS A 62 0.39 -15.11 -3.68
C CYS A 62 -0.51 -14.30 -4.61
N TRP A 63 0.06 -13.39 -5.41
CA TRP A 63 -0.69 -12.61 -6.39
C TRP A 63 -1.35 -13.50 -7.44
N ASP A 64 -0.62 -14.48 -7.98
CA ASP A 64 -1.11 -15.39 -9.01
C ASP A 64 -2.21 -16.33 -8.46
N ALA A 65 -2.07 -16.77 -7.20
CA ALA A 65 -3.09 -17.54 -6.49
C ALA A 65 -4.38 -16.72 -6.26
N SER A 66 -4.26 -15.47 -5.80
CA SER A 66 -5.41 -14.57 -5.65
C SER A 66 -6.08 -14.26 -7.00
N SER A 67 -5.29 -14.04 -8.06
CA SER A 67 -5.80 -13.77 -9.40
C SER A 67 -6.60 -14.94 -9.96
N ARG A 68 -6.16 -16.19 -9.70
CA ARG A 68 -6.89 -17.41 -10.06
C ARG A 68 -8.17 -17.62 -9.26
N LEU A 69 -8.18 -17.26 -7.98
CA LEU A 69 -9.37 -17.36 -7.12
C LEU A 69 -10.44 -16.33 -7.50
N SER A 70 -10.06 -15.16 -8.04
CA SER A 70 -11.02 -14.16 -8.53
C SER A 70 -11.58 -14.46 -9.93
N ALA A 71 -11.10 -15.53 -10.59
CA ALA A 71 -11.54 -15.96 -11.92
C ALA A 71 -12.50 -17.17 -11.89
N ILE A 72 -12.92 -17.63 -10.70
CA ILE A 72 -13.92 -18.67 -10.44
C ILE A 72 -15.15 -18.01 -9.83
#